data_AF-A0A250VNT0-F1
#
_entry.id   AF-A0A250VNT0-F1
#
_cell.length_a   1.000
_cell.length_b   1.000
_cell.length_c   1.000
_cell.angle_alpha   90.00
_cell.angle_beta   90.00
_cell.angle_gamma   90.00
#
_symmetry.space_group_name_H-M   'P 1'
#
loop_
_entity.id
_entity.type
_entity.pdbx_description
1 polymer ?
#
loop_
_entity_poly.entity_id
_entity_poly.type
_entity_poly.pdbx_seq_one_letter_code
_entity_poly.pdbx_strand_id
1 'polypeptide(L)'
;MGAWQPLPEELPAEVRHFVEQLRLLKDRTGMSLVALGTRTAYSKSSWQRYLNASQPPPRQAVVALCRVAGVAGEETERFGVRWELAVRAWPREPVPPVPPVPPVRVPAGGPVPGPGPGPVPGPGGEPAPGAAAALPAARGRDGYEEDPTLPWWDLLDEEASRRPAGPRAPRLLLYAALLAVVLLLAAVVGAVTLG
;
A
#
# COMPACT_ATOMS: atom_id res chain seq x y z
N MET A 1 6.84 -19.93 -21.54
CA MET A 1 6.37 -18.78 -20.74
C MET A 1 4.88 -18.66 -20.97
N GLY A 2 4.07 -18.60 -19.90
CA GLY A 2 2.61 -18.57 -20.06
C GLY A 2 2.18 -17.27 -20.73
N ALA A 3 1.27 -17.36 -21.70
CA ALA A 3 0.64 -16.19 -22.27
C ALA A 3 -0.06 -15.41 -21.14
N TRP A 4 0.26 -14.13 -21.03
CA TRP A 4 -0.41 -13.25 -20.09
C TRP A 4 -1.90 -13.18 -20.42
N GLN A 5 -2.74 -13.09 -19.39
CA GLN A 5 -4.15 -12.76 -19.63
C GLN A 5 -4.23 -11.38 -20.31
N PRO A 6 -5.15 -11.20 -21.27
CA PRO A 6 -5.35 -9.89 -21.89
C PRO A 6 -5.71 -8.87 -20.80
N LEU A 7 -5.16 -7.66 -20.95
CA LEU A 7 -5.51 -6.55 -20.06
C LEU A 7 -6.92 -6.07 -20.42
N PRO A 8 -7.76 -5.71 -19.44
CA PRO A 8 -9.09 -5.15 -19.69
C PRO A 8 -9.04 -4.00 -20.71
N GLU A 9 -9.99 -3.92 -21.62
CA GLU A 9 -9.97 -2.96 -22.74
C GLU A 9 -10.23 -1.52 -22.26
N GLU A 10 -10.98 -1.38 -21.19
CA GLU A 10 -11.41 -0.11 -20.58
C GLU A 10 -10.34 0.55 -19.69
N LEU A 11 -9.11 -0.01 -19.65
CA LEU A 11 -8.03 0.57 -18.86
C LEU A 11 -7.48 1.86 -19.48
N PRO A 12 -7.25 2.91 -18.66
CA PRO A 12 -6.50 4.09 -19.04
C PRO A 12 -5.12 3.74 -19.61
N ALA A 13 -4.67 4.54 -20.58
CA ALA A 13 -3.44 4.26 -21.35
C ALA A 13 -2.21 4.20 -20.44
N GLU A 14 -2.17 5.04 -19.39
CA GLU A 14 -1.09 5.10 -18.40
C GLU A 14 -0.97 3.79 -17.62
N VAL A 15 -2.11 3.24 -17.19
CA VAL A 15 -2.19 1.97 -16.45
C VAL A 15 -1.77 0.82 -17.35
N ARG A 16 -2.33 0.76 -18.57
CA ARG A 16 -2.00 -0.27 -19.56
C ARG A 16 -0.50 -0.29 -19.85
N HIS A 17 0.07 0.87 -20.20
CA HIS A 17 1.48 0.98 -20.52
C HIS A 17 2.36 0.60 -19.32
N PHE A 18 2.01 1.02 -18.11
CA PHE A 18 2.74 0.65 -16.91
C PHE A 18 2.74 -0.87 -16.66
N VAL A 19 1.59 -1.52 -16.75
CA VAL A 19 1.48 -2.97 -16.52
C VAL A 19 2.17 -3.78 -17.61
N GLU A 20 2.14 -3.34 -18.86
CA GLU A 20 2.93 -3.95 -19.94
C GLU A 20 4.43 -3.88 -19.66
N GLN A 21 4.94 -2.71 -19.24
CA GLN A 21 6.35 -2.57 -18.85
C GLN A 21 6.70 -3.44 -17.63
N LEU A 22 5.77 -3.60 -16.69
CA LEU A 22 5.94 -4.47 -15.52
C LEU A 22 5.98 -5.95 -15.92
N ARG A 23 5.14 -6.37 -16.86
CA ARG A 23 5.14 -7.74 -17.43
C ARG A 23 6.46 -8.02 -18.15
N LEU A 24 6.92 -7.09 -19.00
CA LEU A 24 8.22 -7.20 -19.67
C LEU A 24 9.38 -7.27 -18.66
N LEU A 25 9.35 -6.44 -17.62
CA LEU A 25 10.34 -6.49 -16.54
C LEU A 25 10.32 -7.85 -15.85
N LYS A 26 9.15 -8.38 -15.52
CA LYS A 26 9.02 -9.70 -14.92
C LYS A 26 9.47 -10.81 -15.88
N ASP A 27 9.21 -10.72 -17.18
CA ASP A 27 9.63 -11.75 -18.13
C ASP A 27 11.15 -11.78 -18.33
N ARG A 28 11.81 -10.61 -18.28
CA ARG A 28 13.28 -10.52 -18.25
C ARG A 28 13.90 -11.27 -17.06
N THR A 29 13.18 -11.42 -15.95
CA THR A 29 13.70 -12.18 -14.79
C THR A 29 13.81 -13.68 -15.06
N GLY A 30 13.05 -14.22 -16.04
CA GLY A 30 12.95 -15.66 -16.29
C GLY A 30 12.29 -16.46 -15.16
N MET A 31 11.77 -15.81 -14.11
CA MET A 31 11.24 -16.47 -12.92
C MET A 31 9.75 -16.83 -13.08
N SER A 32 9.35 -17.92 -12.43
CA SER A 32 7.93 -18.22 -12.21
C SER A 32 7.34 -17.24 -11.18
N LEU A 33 6.02 -17.03 -11.19
CA LEU A 33 5.37 -16.16 -10.21
C LEU A 33 5.55 -16.65 -8.76
N VAL A 34 5.69 -17.97 -8.56
CA VAL A 34 5.98 -18.54 -7.24
C VAL A 34 7.38 -18.13 -6.78
N ALA A 35 8.39 -18.31 -7.64
CA ALA A 35 9.77 -17.94 -7.34
C ALA A 35 9.94 -16.42 -7.13
N LEU A 36 9.25 -15.62 -7.94
CA LEU A 36 9.20 -14.17 -7.76
C LEU A 36 8.60 -13.81 -6.40
N GLY A 37 7.52 -14.48 -6.01
CA GLY A 37 6.87 -14.24 -4.73
C GLY A 37 7.78 -14.48 -3.53
N THR A 38 8.47 -15.63 -3.53
CA THR A 38 9.46 -15.97 -2.50
C THR A 38 10.59 -14.93 -2.40
N ARG A 39 10.98 -14.28 -3.51
CA ARG A 39 12.06 -13.28 -3.55
C ARG A 39 11.63 -11.85 -3.22
N THR A 40 10.34 -11.55 -3.26
CA THR A 40 9.82 -10.17 -3.15
C THR A 40 8.90 -9.95 -1.95
N ALA A 41 8.70 -10.96 -1.10
CA ALA A 41 7.79 -10.94 0.05
C ALA A 41 6.30 -10.72 -0.32
N TYR A 42 5.92 -11.03 -1.57
CA TYR A 42 4.53 -11.01 -2.02
C TYR A 42 4.12 -12.40 -2.50
N SER A 43 2.87 -12.80 -2.30
CA SER A 43 2.41 -14.11 -2.77
C SER A 43 2.27 -14.17 -4.30
N LYS A 44 2.17 -15.38 -4.86
CA LYS A 44 1.79 -15.60 -6.26
C LYS A 44 0.50 -14.88 -6.62
N SER A 45 -0.51 -14.93 -5.75
CA SER A 45 -1.81 -14.31 -6.00
C SER A 45 -1.71 -12.78 -6.05
N SER A 46 -0.94 -12.15 -5.15
CA SER A 46 -0.69 -10.71 -5.19
C SER A 46 -0.02 -10.30 -6.51
N TRP A 47 1.02 -11.02 -6.93
CA TRP A 47 1.68 -10.76 -8.21
C TRP A 47 0.75 -10.92 -9.41
N GLN A 48 -0.12 -11.93 -9.38
CA GLN A 48 -1.10 -12.15 -10.44
C GLN A 48 -2.09 -10.97 -10.55
N ARG A 49 -2.60 -10.46 -9.42
CA ARG A 49 -3.49 -9.29 -9.42
C ARG A 49 -2.80 -8.04 -9.99
N TYR A 50 -1.55 -7.80 -9.58
CA TYR A 50 -0.79 -6.64 -10.04
C TYR A 50 -0.47 -6.71 -11.53
N LEU A 51 -0.01 -7.88 -12.00
CA LEU A 51 0.34 -8.08 -13.40
C LEU A 51 -0.89 -8.18 -14.31
N ASN A 52 -2.09 -8.38 -13.77
CA ASN A 52 -3.35 -8.36 -14.52
C ASN A 52 -4.07 -7.02 -14.47
N ALA A 53 -3.44 -5.99 -13.90
CA ALA A 53 -4.06 -4.68 -13.68
C ALA A 53 -5.36 -4.72 -12.84
N SER A 54 -5.59 -5.80 -12.09
CA SER A 54 -6.76 -5.92 -11.21
C SER A 54 -6.61 -5.05 -9.96
N GLN A 55 -5.38 -4.85 -9.51
CA GLN A 55 -5.04 -3.97 -8.39
C GLN A 55 -3.73 -3.25 -8.71
N PRO A 56 -3.58 -1.98 -8.33
CA PRO A 56 -2.30 -1.30 -8.47
C PRO A 56 -1.25 -2.00 -7.61
N PRO A 57 -0.03 -2.27 -8.12
CA PRO A 57 1.05 -2.80 -7.30
C PRO A 57 1.52 -1.77 -6.29
N PRO A 58 1.88 -2.14 -5.05
CA PRO A 58 2.48 -1.21 -4.11
C PRO A 58 3.87 -0.80 -4.62
N ARG A 59 4.29 0.45 -4.33
CA ARG A 59 5.60 0.97 -4.77
C ARG A 59 6.75 0.03 -4.39
N GLN A 60 6.67 -0.56 -3.20
CA GLN A 60 7.66 -1.52 -2.70
C GLN A 60 7.71 -2.80 -3.54
N ALA A 61 6.58 -3.28 -4.09
CA ALA A 61 6.58 -4.41 -5.01
C ALA A 61 7.30 -4.06 -6.31
N VAL A 62 7.05 -2.88 -6.88
CA VAL A 62 7.72 -2.42 -8.10
C VAL A 62 9.24 -2.34 -7.87
N VAL A 63 9.68 -1.72 -6.77
CA VAL A 63 11.10 -1.63 -6.40
C VAL A 63 11.71 -3.02 -6.17
N ALA A 64 10.99 -3.92 -5.50
CA ALA A 64 11.45 -5.28 -5.29
C ALA A 64 11.62 -6.04 -6.62
N LEU A 65 10.70 -5.87 -7.57
CA LEU A 65 10.84 -6.45 -8.90
C LEU A 65 12.02 -5.86 -9.68
N CYS A 66 12.22 -4.53 -9.65
CA CYS A 66 13.40 -3.90 -10.26
C CYS A 66 14.69 -4.49 -9.69
N ARG A 67 14.78 -4.63 -8.35
CA ARG A 67 15.93 -5.25 -7.68
C ARG A 67 16.16 -6.69 -8.15
N VAL A 68 15.10 -7.49 -8.22
CA VAL A 68 15.17 -8.89 -8.66
C VAL A 68 15.56 -9.01 -10.14
N ALA A 69 15.15 -8.04 -10.96
CA ALA A 69 15.51 -7.96 -12.37
C ALA A 69 16.91 -7.37 -12.62
N GLY A 70 17.66 -6.97 -11.58
CA GLY A 70 18.96 -6.34 -11.73
C GLY A 70 18.91 -4.90 -12.27
N VAL A 71 17.73 -4.27 -12.24
CA VAL A 71 17.52 -2.89 -12.67
C VAL A 71 17.87 -1.95 -11.52
N ALA A 72 18.75 -0.97 -11.79
CA ALA A 72 19.23 0.01 -10.82
C ALA A 72 19.31 1.42 -11.41
N GLY A 73 19.45 2.42 -10.54
CA GLY A 73 19.64 3.82 -10.94
C GLY A 73 18.45 4.39 -11.72
N GLU A 74 18.75 5.07 -12.83
CA GLU A 74 17.77 5.83 -13.62
C GLU A 74 16.60 4.98 -14.14
N GLU A 75 16.80 3.69 -14.45
CA GLU A 75 15.70 2.84 -14.89
C GLU A 75 14.72 2.55 -13.75
N THR A 76 15.20 2.39 -12.50
CA THR A 76 14.32 2.23 -11.33
C THR A 76 13.52 3.51 -11.07
N GLU A 77 14.15 4.68 -11.19
CA GLU A 77 13.47 5.98 -11.05
C GLU A 77 12.41 6.17 -12.14
N ARG A 78 12.70 5.81 -13.39
CA ARG A 78 11.71 5.83 -14.50
C ARG A 78 10.51 4.93 -14.21
N PHE A 79 10.73 3.73 -13.65
CA PHE A 79 9.64 2.87 -13.20
C PHE A 79 8.83 3.50 -12.07
N GLY A 80 9.49 4.19 -11.13
CA GLY A 80 8.83 4.94 -10.06
C GLY A 80 7.91 6.04 -10.59
N VAL A 81 8.40 6.88 -11.50
CA VAL A 81 7.58 7.96 -12.11
C VAL A 81 6.41 7.38 -12.90
N ARG A 82 6.64 6.32 -13.70
CA ARG A 82 5.56 5.67 -14.44
C ARG A 82 4.51 5.06 -13.51
N TRP A 83 4.95 4.48 -12.39
CA TRP A 83 4.07 3.95 -11.35
C TRP A 83 3.19 5.06 -10.75
N GLU A 84 3.76 6.23 -10.42
CA GLU A 84 2.99 7.36 -9.88
C GLU A 84 1.88 7.84 -10.83
N LEU A 85 2.18 7.95 -12.12
CA LEU A 85 1.19 8.32 -13.14
C LEU A 85 0.09 7.25 -13.27
N ALA A 86 0.48 5.98 -13.30
CA ALA A 86 -0.46 4.87 -13.41
C ALA A 86 -1.39 4.74 -12.20
N VAL A 87 -0.88 4.89 -10.97
CA VAL A 87 -1.70 4.81 -9.76
C VAL A 87 -2.75 5.93 -9.72
N ARG A 88 -2.39 7.16 -10.10
CA ARG A 88 -3.34 8.28 -10.17
C ARG A 88 -4.47 8.02 -11.17
N ALA A 89 -4.13 7.44 -12.32
CA ALA A 89 -5.06 7.10 -13.38
C ALA A 89 -5.78 5.76 -13.17
N TRP A 90 -5.52 5.02 -12.07
CA TRP A 90 -6.08 3.70 -11.89
C TRP A 90 -7.61 3.77 -11.77
N PRO A 91 -8.38 2.91 -12.49
CA PRO A 91 -9.83 2.89 -12.36
C PRO A 91 -10.24 2.59 -10.92
N ARG A 92 -11.13 3.42 -10.40
CA ARG A 92 -11.75 3.22 -9.10
C ARG A 92 -13.13 2.62 -9.33
N GLU A 93 -13.40 1.50 -8.68
CA GLU A 93 -14.76 0.98 -8.61
C GLU A 93 -15.56 1.98 -7.75
N PRO A 94 -16.70 2.51 -8.23
CA PRO A 94 -17.56 3.33 -7.38
C PRO A 94 -18.00 2.48 -6.19
N VAL A 95 -17.60 2.86 -4.98
CA VAL A 95 -18.08 2.23 -3.75
C VAL A 95 -19.60 2.43 -3.71
N PRO A 96 -20.41 1.37 -3.74
CA PRO A 96 -21.85 1.53 -3.59
C PRO A 96 -22.12 2.12 -2.20
N PRO A 97 -23.05 3.10 -2.08
CA PRO A 97 -23.39 3.66 -0.79
C PRO A 97 -23.83 2.53 0.14
N VAL A 98 -23.17 2.41 1.30
CA VAL A 98 -23.53 1.42 2.32
C VAL A 98 -24.96 1.74 2.79
N PRO A 99 -25.93 0.83 2.61
CA PRO A 99 -27.28 1.06 3.11
C PRO A 99 -27.25 1.14 4.65
N PRO A 100 -28.06 2.00 5.29
CA PRO A 100 -28.09 2.10 6.74
C PRO A 100 -28.47 0.75 7.35
N VAL A 101 -27.59 0.19 8.18
CA VAL A 101 -27.84 -1.06 8.90
C VAL A 101 -28.93 -0.79 9.94
N PRO A 102 -30.08 -1.49 9.93
CA PRO A 102 -31.11 -1.28 10.92
C PRO A 102 -30.59 -1.66 12.32
N PRO A 103 -30.95 -0.91 13.37
CA PRO A 103 -30.45 -1.17 14.71
C PRO A 103 -30.86 -2.58 15.17
N VAL A 104 -29.86 -3.39 15.54
CA VAL A 104 -30.07 -4.69 16.18
C VAL A 104 -30.74 -4.43 17.54
N ARG A 105 -32.02 -4.83 17.67
CA ARG A 105 -32.71 -4.82 18.96
C ARG A 105 -32.17 -5.97 19.81
N VAL A 106 -31.38 -5.64 20.82
CA VAL A 106 -31.01 -6.58 21.89
C VAL A 106 -32.23 -6.78 22.79
N PRO A 107 -32.72 -8.02 23.01
CA PRO A 107 -33.84 -8.26 23.92
C PRO A 107 -33.43 -7.92 25.36
N ALA A 108 -34.28 -7.17 26.07
CA ALA A 108 -34.07 -6.79 27.46
C ALA A 108 -34.05 -8.05 28.36
N GLY A 109 -32.92 -8.29 29.01
CA GLY A 109 -32.77 -9.37 29.98
C GLY A 109 -33.74 -9.18 31.16
N GLY A 110 -34.50 -10.23 31.46
CA GLY A 110 -35.36 -10.30 32.64
C GLY A 110 -34.55 -10.41 33.95
N PRO A 111 -35.16 -10.13 35.11
CA PRO A 111 -34.45 -9.99 36.38
C PRO A 111 -34.04 -11.35 36.97
N VAL A 112 -32.80 -11.44 37.44
CA VAL A 112 -32.22 -12.61 38.14
C VAL A 112 -32.41 -12.44 39.66
N PRO A 113 -32.92 -13.44 40.41
CA PRO A 113 -32.99 -13.38 41.87
C PRO A 113 -31.63 -13.71 42.53
N GLY A 114 -31.37 -13.08 43.67
CA GLY A 114 -30.07 -13.07 44.38
C GLY A 114 -29.65 -14.37 45.09
N PRO A 115 -28.44 -14.39 45.70
CA PRO A 115 -27.73 -15.62 46.06
C PRO A 115 -28.03 -16.11 47.48
N GLY A 116 -28.19 -17.43 47.63
CA GLY A 116 -28.15 -18.14 48.91
C GLY A 116 -26.87 -18.99 49.05
N PRO A 117 -26.37 -19.25 50.28
CA PRO A 117 -25.05 -19.84 50.51
C PRO A 117 -25.05 -21.38 50.36
N GLY A 118 -23.92 -21.94 49.89
CA GLY A 118 -23.72 -23.38 49.60
C GLY A 118 -23.65 -24.30 50.83
N PRO A 119 -23.46 -25.64 50.63
CA PRO A 119 -22.12 -26.20 50.87
C PRO A 119 -21.71 -27.50 50.08
N VAL A 120 -20.40 -27.57 49.72
CA VAL A 120 -19.43 -28.69 49.52
C VAL A 120 -19.67 -29.92 48.58
N PRO A 121 -18.58 -30.59 48.08
CA PRO A 121 -18.43 -31.02 46.68
C PRO A 121 -18.36 -32.54 46.43
N GLY A 122 -18.57 -32.95 45.17
CA GLY A 122 -18.29 -34.30 44.66
C GLY A 122 -17.44 -34.25 43.38
N PRO A 123 -16.57 -35.25 43.11
CA PRO A 123 -15.58 -35.17 42.04
C PRO A 123 -16.08 -35.81 40.74
N GLY A 124 -15.79 -35.18 39.60
CA GLY A 124 -15.83 -35.83 38.29
C GLY A 124 -16.51 -34.99 37.21
N GLY A 125 -15.75 -34.62 36.18
CA GLY A 125 -16.26 -34.13 34.90
C GLY A 125 -15.73 -32.75 34.51
N GLU A 126 -15.05 -32.70 33.37
CA GLU A 126 -14.33 -31.57 32.76
C GLU A 126 -15.13 -30.25 32.63
N PRO A 127 -14.43 -29.09 32.64
CA PRO A 127 -15.05 -27.78 32.50
C PRO A 127 -15.24 -27.38 31.03
N ALA A 128 -16.48 -27.04 30.67
CA ALA A 128 -16.77 -26.21 29.50
C ALA A 128 -16.54 -24.72 29.86
N PRO A 129 -15.73 -23.94 29.13
CA PRO A 129 -15.64 -22.51 29.35
C PRO A 129 -16.68 -21.79 28.47
N GLY A 130 -17.89 -21.68 29.00
CA GLY A 130 -18.83 -20.61 28.65
C GLY A 130 -18.87 -19.59 29.78
N ALA A 131 -19.02 -18.30 29.41
CA ALA A 131 -19.22 -17.12 30.26
C ALA A 131 -17.97 -16.43 30.85
N ALA A 132 -17.41 -15.56 30.01
CA ALA A 132 -17.28 -14.12 30.29
C ALA A 132 -17.04 -13.71 31.76
N ALA A 133 -15.77 -13.45 32.10
CA ALA A 133 -15.44 -12.49 33.13
C ALA A 133 -15.89 -11.10 32.66
N ALA A 134 -16.94 -10.59 33.30
CA ALA A 134 -17.44 -9.23 33.10
C ALA A 134 -16.38 -8.22 33.54
N LEU A 135 -15.70 -7.61 32.55
CA LEU A 135 -15.01 -6.34 32.75
C LEU A 135 -16.08 -5.24 32.90
N PRO A 136 -15.90 -4.27 33.82
CA PRO A 136 -16.86 -3.18 34.00
C PRO A 136 -16.98 -2.39 32.70
N ALA A 137 -18.21 -2.33 32.17
CA ALA A 137 -18.57 -1.53 31.02
C ALA A 137 -18.29 -0.05 31.31
N ALA A 138 -17.16 0.43 30.80
CA ALA A 138 -16.89 1.84 30.65
C ALA A 138 -17.97 2.42 29.74
N ARG A 139 -18.88 3.14 30.38
CA ARG A 139 -19.99 3.85 29.74
C ARG A 139 -19.41 5.12 29.12
N GLY A 140 -19.41 5.19 27.79
CA GLY A 140 -19.26 6.44 27.04
C GLY A 140 -18.27 6.32 25.89
N ARG A 141 -18.81 6.45 24.67
CA ARG A 141 -18.19 6.92 23.40
C ARG A 141 -16.77 6.36 23.16
N ASP A 142 -16.57 5.49 22.19
CA ASP A 142 -16.60 5.92 20.79
C ASP A 142 -17.15 4.81 19.89
N GLY A 143 -18.03 5.19 18.96
CA GLY A 143 -18.25 4.33 17.80
C GLY A 143 -16.89 4.15 17.13
N TYR A 144 -16.51 2.91 16.84
CA TYR A 144 -15.67 2.73 15.69
C TYR A 144 -16.53 3.27 14.54
N GLU A 145 -16.25 4.50 14.11
CA GLU A 145 -16.65 4.91 12.78
C GLU A 145 -15.99 3.86 11.90
N GLU A 146 -16.79 3.03 11.21
CA GLU A 146 -16.27 2.12 10.20
C GLU A 146 -15.67 3.02 9.12
N ASP A 147 -14.41 3.43 9.35
CA ASP A 147 -13.58 4.08 8.37
C ASP A 147 -13.68 3.17 7.15
N PRO A 148 -14.28 3.64 6.04
CA PRO A 148 -14.50 2.80 4.89
C PRO A 148 -13.20 2.06 4.61
N THR A 149 -13.27 0.75 4.40
CA THR A 149 -12.08 -0.05 4.10
C THR A 149 -11.60 0.37 2.71
N LEU A 150 -10.96 1.54 2.66
CA LEU A 150 -10.40 2.09 1.47
C LEU A 150 -9.31 1.12 1.06
N PRO A 151 -9.34 0.66 -0.20
CA PRO A 151 -8.21 -0.03 -0.77
C PRO A 151 -6.93 0.73 -0.43
N TRP A 152 -5.86 0.01 -0.07
CA TRP A 152 -4.63 0.65 0.41
C TRP A 152 -4.01 1.63 -0.60
N TRP A 153 -4.43 1.58 -1.86
CA TRP A 153 -4.05 2.51 -2.91
C TRP A 153 -4.89 3.79 -2.97
N ASP A 154 -6.09 3.82 -2.39
CA ASP A 154 -6.88 5.05 -2.23
C ASP A 154 -6.36 5.92 -1.07
N LEU A 155 -5.75 5.30 -0.06
CA LEU A 155 -5.02 6.00 1.01
C LEU A 155 -3.81 6.80 0.47
N LEU A 156 -3.25 6.40 -0.67
CA LEU A 156 -2.12 7.11 -1.30
C LEU A 156 -2.55 8.43 -1.93
N ASP A 157 -3.77 8.54 -2.44
CA ASP A 157 -4.28 9.79 -3.02
C ASP A 157 -4.61 10.82 -1.94
N GLU A 158 -5.16 10.37 -0.80
CA GLU A 158 -5.35 11.21 0.39
C GLU A 158 -4.01 11.77 0.88
N GLU A 159 -2.98 10.92 1.01
CA GLU A 159 -1.62 11.33 1.40
C GLU A 159 -0.96 12.24 0.34
N ALA A 160 -1.16 11.98 -0.95
CA ALA A 160 -0.66 12.83 -2.03
C ALA A 160 -1.37 14.20 -2.10
N SER A 161 -2.65 14.24 -1.76
CA SER A 161 -3.47 15.46 -1.71
C SER A 161 -3.17 16.30 -0.47
N ARG A 162 -2.80 15.64 0.65
CA ARG A 162 -2.35 16.28 1.90
C ARG A 162 -0.93 16.81 1.84
N ARG A 163 -0.09 16.29 0.94
CA ARG A 163 1.22 16.87 0.70
C ARG A 163 1.04 18.19 -0.04
N PRO A 164 1.36 19.36 0.55
CA PRO A 164 1.51 20.57 -0.25
C PRO A 164 2.51 20.24 -1.36
N ALA A 165 2.24 20.69 -2.59
CA ALA A 165 3.14 20.52 -3.73
C ALA A 165 4.47 21.25 -3.42
N GLY A 166 5.34 20.57 -2.68
CA GLY A 166 6.63 21.09 -2.26
C GLY A 166 7.51 21.23 -3.49
N PRO A 167 8.25 22.35 -3.64
CA PRO A 167 9.14 22.53 -4.77
C PRO A 167 10.22 21.45 -4.72
N ARG A 168 10.21 20.55 -5.71
CA ARG A 168 11.29 19.57 -5.99
C ARG A 168 12.57 20.26 -6.51
N ALA A 169 12.83 21.50 -6.12
CA ALA A 169 13.89 22.35 -6.64
C ALA A 169 15.19 22.50 -5.79
N PRO A 170 15.39 21.92 -4.58
CA PRO A 170 16.59 22.26 -3.81
C PRO A 170 17.86 21.64 -4.39
N ARG A 171 17.78 20.47 -5.05
CA ARG A 171 18.97 19.76 -5.55
C ARG A 171 19.55 20.39 -6.82
N LEU A 172 18.70 20.85 -7.74
CA LEU A 172 19.14 21.51 -8.97
C LEU A 172 19.80 22.86 -8.68
N LEU A 173 19.30 23.60 -7.70
CA LEU A 173 19.90 24.86 -7.23
C LEU A 173 21.28 24.63 -6.61
N LEU A 174 21.47 23.54 -5.85
CA LEU A 174 22.78 23.17 -5.31
C LEU A 174 23.78 22.84 -6.42
N TYR A 175 23.37 22.09 -7.46
CA TYR A 175 24.25 21.82 -8.60
C TYR A 175 24.59 23.07 -9.40
N ALA A 176 23.62 23.96 -9.63
CA ALA A 176 23.86 25.23 -10.32
C ALA A 176 24.82 26.13 -9.54
N ALA A 177 24.66 26.23 -8.22
CA ALA A 177 25.55 26.99 -7.35
C ALA A 177 26.97 26.40 -7.34
N LEU A 178 27.10 25.07 -7.25
CA LEU A 178 28.39 24.39 -7.28
C LEU A 178 29.10 24.61 -8.61
N LEU A 179 28.38 24.54 -9.74
CA LEU A 179 28.92 24.80 -11.07
C LEU A 179 29.39 26.25 -11.21
N ALA A 180 28.63 27.22 -10.71
CA ALA A 180 29.03 28.63 -10.70
C ALA A 180 30.32 28.87 -9.89
N VAL A 181 30.46 28.23 -8.72
CA VAL A 181 31.69 28.31 -7.90
C VAL A 181 32.88 27.71 -8.63
N VAL A 182 32.72 26.55 -9.28
CA VAL A 182 33.79 25.91 -10.05
C VAL A 182 34.26 26.80 -11.21
N LEU A 183 33.32 27.41 -11.94
CA LEU A 183 33.65 28.34 -13.03
C LEU A 183 34.40 29.59 -12.52
N LEU A 184 33.98 30.14 -11.38
CA LEU A 184 34.65 31.27 -10.76
C LEU A 184 36.08 30.92 -10.35
N LEU A 185 36.29 29.77 -9.70
CA LEU A 185 37.62 29.30 -9.32
C LEU A 185 38.52 29.09 -10.54
N ALA A 186 38.00 28.49 -11.61
CA ALA A 186 38.74 28.30 -12.86
C ALA A 186 39.15 29.65 -13.48
N ALA A 187 38.27 30.66 -13.47
CA ALA A 187 38.58 31.99 -13.96
C ALA A 187 39.67 32.69 -13.12
N VAL A 188 39.60 32.58 -11.79
CA VAL A 188 40.61 33.15 -10.88
C VAL A 188 41.97 32.47 -11.07
N VAL A 189 42.01 31.14 -11.16
CA VAL A 189 43.25 30.40 -11.44
C VAL A 189 43.81 30.80 -12.81
N GLY A 190 42.97 30.89 -13.83
CA GLY A 190 43.36 31.38 -15.15
C GLY A 190 44.01 32.76 -15.07
N ALA A 191 43.36 33.72 -14.42
CA ALA A 191 43.87 35.08 -14.25
C ALA A 191 45.21 35.15 -13.49
N VAL A 192 45.42 34.31 -12.48
CA VAL A 192 46.67 34.26 -11.70
C VAL A 192 47.80 33.57 -12.46
N THR A 193 47.49 32.62 -13.35
CA THR A 193 48.52 31.91 -14.15
C THR A 193 48.94 32.65 -15.41
N LEU A 194 48.11 33.55 -15.93
CA LEU A 194 48.33 34.28 -17.19
C LEU A 194 48.67 35.77 -17.00
N GLY A 195 48.56 36.30 -15.78
CA GLY A 195 48.96 37.67 -15.42
C GLY A 195 50.27 37.69 -14.64
#